data_AF-A0A7J7PBB8-F1
#
_entry.id   AF-A0A7J7PBB8-F1
#
_cell.length_a   1.000
_cell.length_b   1.000
_cell.length_c   1.000
_cell.angle_alpha   90.00
_cell.angle_beta   90.00
_cell.angle_gamma   90.00
#
_symmetry.space_group_name_H-M   'P 1'
#
loop_
_entity.id
_entity.type
_entity.pdbx_description
1 polymer ?
#
loop_
_entity_poly.entity_id
_entity_poly.type
_entity_poly.pdbx_seq_one_letter_code
_entity_poly.pdbx_strand_id
1 'polypeptide(L)'
;MGKVSGPPPGGPTVQIDSSLSQARSIRWNLTASGPRPNPQGSYHYGMIKPSRTIRLANNAPVINGKQRYAVNGVSFVPADTPLKIADYYNIQGVFGVGSIPDSPTWGSGYLKTSVMHADFRSYIEIVFENWEDTVQSWHIDGHSFFVMG
;
A
#
# COMPACT_ATOMS: atom_id res chain seq x y z
N MET A 1 -29.19 -19.36 18.82
CA MET A 1 -28.24 -19.16 17.70
C MET A 1 -27.03 -20.06 17.95
N GLY A 2 -26.76 -21.02 17.06
CA GLY A 2 -25.69 -22.00 17.26
C GLY A 2 -24.31 -21.41 16.93
N LYS A 3 -23.30 -21.68 17.77
CA LYS A 3 -21.90 -21.39 17.48
C LYS A 3 -21.46 -22.18 16.25
N VAL A 4 -20.89 -21.47 15.26
CA VAL A 4 -20.21 -22.08 14.12
C VAL A 4 -18.98 -22.84 14.65
N SER A 5 -18.83 -24.09 14.23
CA SER A 5 -17.72 -24.98 14.58
C SER A 5 -17.10 -25.53 13.30
N GLY A 6 -15.77 -25.68 13.30
CA GLY A 6 -14.96 -26.13 12.17
C GLY A 6 -13.94 -25.07 11.74
N PRO A 7 -12.77 -25.47 11.21
CA PRO A 7 -11.85 -24.54 10.60
C PRO A 7 -12.53 -23.85 9.41
N PRO A 8 -12.18 -22.59 9.11
CA PRO A 8 -12.68 -21.89 7.93
C PRO A 8 -12.45 -22.75 6.67
N PRO A 9 -13.34 -22.68 5.67
CA PRO A 9 -13.11 -23.34 4.39
C PRO A 9 -11.71 -22.97 3.86
N GLY A 10 -10.98 -23.96 3.35
CA GLY A 10 -9.69 -23.70 2.72
C GLY A 10 -9.86 -22.69 1.59
N GLY A 11 -9.06 -21.62 1.62
CA GLY A 11 -9.04 -20.64 0.54
C GLY A 11 -8.67 -21.30 -0.79
N PRO A 12 -9.00 -20.69 -1.94
CA PRO A 12 -8.69 -21.28 -3.24
C PRO A 12 -7.18 -21.48 -3.39
N THR A 13 -6.73 -22.73 -3.46
CA THR A 13 -5.29 -23.07 -3.55
C THR A 13 -4.77 -23.12 -4.99
N VAL A 14 -5.65 -23.27 -5.99
CA VAL A 14 -5.27 -23.54 -7.39
C VAL A 14 -5.48 -22.36 -8.35
N GLN A 15 -6.14 -21.29 -7.89
CA GLN A 15 -6.49 -20.14 -8.74
C GLN A 15 -5.56 -18.93 -8.54
N ILE A 16 -4.62 -19.02 -7.59
CA ILE A 16 -3.65 -17.97 -7.31
C ILE A 16 -2.74 -17.74 -8.53
N ASP A 17 -2.23 -18.80 -9.14
CA ASP A 17 -1.36 -18.70 -10.32
C ASP A 17 -2.07 -18.04 -11.51
N SER A 18 -3.34 -18.40 -11.74
CA SER A 18 -4.17 -17.78 -12.77
C SER A 18 -4.42 -16.29 -12.47
N SER A 19 -4.71 -15.95 -11.21
CA SER A 19 -4.96 -14.58 -10.77
C SER A 19 -3.71 -13.71 -10.86
N LEU A 20 -2.54 -14.25 -10.52
CA LEU A 20 -1.25 -13.57 -10.65
C LEU A 20 -0.85 -13.41 -12.12
N SER A 21 -1.08 -14.44 -12.93
CA SER A 21 -0.85 -14.38 -14.38
C SER A 21 -1.76 -13.36 -15.05
N GLN A 22 -3.02 -13.26 -14.61
CA GLN A 22 -3.96 -12.23 -15.04
C GLN A 22 -3.48 -10.84 -14.60
N ALA A 23 -3.07 -10.65 -13.35
CA ALA A 23 -2.55 -9.36 -12.88
C ALA A 23 -1.34 -8.92 -13.71
N ARG A 24 -0.41 -9.84 -13.99
CA ARG A 24 0.76 -9.60 -14.86
C ARG A 24 0.42 -9.36 -16.33
N SER A 25 -0.73 -9.82 -16.80
CA SER A 25 -1.18 -9.63 -18.18
C SER A 25 -1.96 -8.33 -18.37
N ILE A 26 -2.31 -7.63 -17.28
CA ILE A 26 -2.88 -6.29 -17.37
C ILE A 26 -1.88 -5.39 -18.09
N ARG A 27 -2.36 -4.74 -19.14
CA ARG A 27 -1.65 -3.72 -19.90
C ARG A 27 -2.57 -2.52 -19.98
N TRP A 28 -2.20 -1.41 -19.36
CA TRP A 28 -2.90 -0.15 -19.59
C TRP A 28 -2.33 0.52 -20.83
N ASN A 29 -3.18 0.77 -21.82
CA ASN A 29 -2.84 1.70 -22.88
C ASN A 29 -3.02 3.13 -22.36
N LEU A 30 -1.92 3.71 -21.86
CA LEU A 30 -1.89 5.07 -21.31
C LEU A 30 -1.56 6.14 -22.37
N THR A 31 -1.58 5.79 -23.67
CA THR A 31 -1.40 6.74 -24.78
C THR A 31 -2.73 7.17 -25.41
N ALA A 32 -3.84 6.48 -25.10
CA ALA A 32 -5.13 6.76 -25.72
C ALA A 32 -5.73 8.08 -25.21
N SER A 33 -5.96 9.01 -26.15
CA SER A 33 -6.72 10.24 -25.93
C SER A 33 -8.17 10.03 -26.37
N GLY A 34 -9.13 10.53 -25.58
CA GLY A 34 -10.52 10.61 -26.02
C GLY A 34 -10.68 11.74 -27.05
N PRO A 35 -11.22 11.51 -28.26
CA PRO A 35 -11.43 12.58 -29.24
C PRO A 35 -12.39 13.62 -28.65
N ARG A 36 -11.91 14.83 -28.36
CA ARG A 36 -12.76 15.96 -27.98
C ARG A 36 -12.31 17.24 -28.71
N PRO A 37 -13.25 18.03 -29.27
CA PRO A 37 -12.92 19.24 -30.04
C PRO A 37 -12.23 20.40 -29.27
N ASN A 38 -12.14 20.35 -27.94
CA ASN A 38 -11.51 21.39 -27.13
C ASN A 38 -10.28 20.81 -26.39
N PRO A 39 -9.09 21.42 -26.45
CA PRO A 39 -7.89 20.90 -25.80
C PRO A 39 -7.95 21.17 -24.29
N GLN A 40 -8.59 20.24 -23.56
CA GLN A 40 -8.60 20.24 -22.09
C GLN A 40 -8.10 18.87 -21.61
N GLY A 41 -6.77 18.76 -21.49
CA GLY A 41 -6.10 17.73 -20.67
C GLY A 41 -5.89 16.36 -21.32
N SER A 42 -5.03 16.26 -22.33
CA SER A 42 -4.46 15.00 -22.81
C SER A 42 -3.19 14.66 -22.01
N TYR A 43 -3.32 13.96 -20.89
CA TYR A 43 -2.16 13.51 -20.10
C TYR A 43 -1.75 12.10 -20.52
N HIS A 44 -0.54 11.96 -21.07
CA HIS A 44 0.08 10.66 -21.35
C HIS A 44 0.64 10.10 -20.05
N TYR A 45 -0.22 9.54 -19.19
CA TYR A 45 0.16 9.09 -17.85
C TYR A 45 1.34 8.10 -17.85
N GLY A 46 1.51 7.31 -18.92
CA GLY A 46 2.65 6.38 -19.07
C GLY A 46 4.00 7.05 -19.40
N MET A 47 4.01 8.34 -19.75
CA MET A 47 5.24 9.11 -20.03
C MET A 47 5.57 10.13 -18.92
N ILE A 48 4.71 10.23 -17.89
CA ILE A 48 4.98 11.10 -16.74
C ILE A 48 6.01 10.39 -15.87
N LYS A 49 7.18 11.00 -15.69
CA LYS A 49 8.20 10.50 -14.76
C LYS A 49 7.66 10.59 -13.33
N PRO A 50 7.63 9.48 -12.55
CA PRO A 50 7.30 9.53 -11.14
C PRO A 50 8.20 10.54 -10.43
N SER A 51 7.60 11.41 -9.61
CA SER A 51 8.36 12.31 -8.74
C SER A 51 8.97 11.55 -7.55
N ARG A 52 8.41 10.37 -7.23
CA ARG A 52 8.87 9.51 -6.14
C ARG A 52 8.41 8.07 -6.38
N THR A 53 9.28 7.11 -6.10
CA THR A 53 8.93 5.68 -6.08
C THR A 53 8.96 5.19 -4.63
N ILE A 54 7.89 4.51 -4.21
CA ILE A 54 7.70 3.96 -2.87
C ILE A 54 7.62 2.45 -3.01
N ARG A 55 8.54 1.73 -2.37
CA ARG A 55 8.57 0.27 -2.32
C ARG A 55 8.05 -0.18 -0.97
N LEU A 56 6.91 -0.87 -0.97
CA LEU A 56 6.26 -1.40 0.23
C LEU A 56 6.47 -2.90 0.29
N ALA A 57 7.43 -3.33 1.10
CA ALA A 57 7.74 -4.73 1.32
C ALA A 57 7.06 -5.27 2.57
N ASN A 58 6.37 -6.40 2.39
CA ASN A 58 5.64 -7.07 3.45
C ASN A 58 6.55 -8.04 4.15
N ASN A 59 6.45 -8.07 5.48
CA ASN A 59 7.09 -9.10 6.28
C ASN A 59 6.27 -9.43 7.52
N ALA A 60 6.56 -10.59 8.09
CA ALA A 60 5.96 -11.09 9.31
C ALA A 60 7.01 -11.19 10.46
N PRO A 61 7.48 -10.06 11.05
CA PRO A 61 8.48 -10.10 12.11
C PRO A 61 7.88 -10.51 13.47
N VAL A 62 8.72 -11.10 14.33
CA VAL A 62 8.43 -11.27 15.76
C VAL A 62 8.89 -10.02 16.51
N ILE A 63 7.97 -9.30 17.14
CA ILE A 63 8.26 -8.09 17.91
C ILE A 63 7.73 -8.29 19.32
N ASN A 64 8.60 -8.14 20.33
CA ASN A 64 8.30 -8.37 21.75
C ASN A 64 7.67 -9.75 22.01
N GLY A 65 8.21 -10.80 21.36
CA GLY A 65 7.74 -12.18 21.52
C GLY A 65 6.40 -12.49 20.84
N LYS A 66 5.82 -11.56 20.07
CA LYS A 66 4.56 -11.75 19.35
C LYS A 66 4.77 -11.64 17.84
N GLN A 67 4.20 -12.60 17.10
CA GLN A 67 4.12 -12.55 15.63
C GLN A 67 3.28 -11.34 15.20
N ARG A 68 3.83 -10.52 14.30
CA ARG A 68 3.14 -9.34 13.76
C ARG A 68 3.38 -9.23 12.26
N TYR A 69 2.56 -8.42 11.60
CA TYR A 69 2.77 -8.03 10.22
C TYR A 69 3.27 -6.60 10.18
N ALA A 70 4.20 -6.35 9.27
CA ALA A 70 4.83 -5.07 9.08
C ALA A 70 5.03 -4.76 7.60
N VAL A 71 5.16 -3.47 7.32
CA VAL A 71 5.45 -2.92 6.00
C VAL A 71 6.72 -2.10 6.14
N ASN A 72 7.75 -2.42 5.34
CA ASN A 72 9.08 -1.82 5.44
C ASN A 72 9.67 -1.86 6.87
N GLY A 73 9.39 -2.92 7.62
CA GLY A 73 9.85 -3.09 9.00
C GLY A 73 9.03 -2.38 10.07
N VAL A 74 7.95 -1.68 9.71
CA VAL A 74 7.07 -1.01 10.68
C VAL A 74 5.77 -1.77 10.83
N SER A 75 5.49 -2.25 12.04
CA SER A 75 4.18 -2.80 12.40
C SER A 75 3.35 -1.67 13.01
N PHE A 76 2.27 -1.31 12.31
CA PHE A 76 1.44 -0.17 12.66
C PHE A 76 0.73 -0.37 14.00
N VAL A 77 0.76 0.66 14.85
CA VAL A 77 -0.04 0.75 16.07
C VAL A 77 -0.92 2.00 15.98
N PRO A 78 -2.25 1.86 16.12
CA PRO A 78 -3.14 3.01 16.12
C PRO A 78 -2.82 3.91 17.31
N ALA A 79 -2.79 5.22 17.08
CA ALA A 79 -2.67 6.19 18.16
C ALA A 79 -4.02 6.40 18.86
N ASP A 80 -3.98 6.82 20.12
CA ASP A 80 -5.18 7.13 20.92
C ASP A 80 -5.97 8.32 20.36
N THR A 81 -5.28 9.22 19.65
CA THR A 81 -5.89 10.36 18.96
C THR A 81 -5.91 10.12 17.45
N PRO A 82 -7.07 10.30 16.76
CA PRO A 82 -7.14 10.18 15.30
C PRO A 82 -6.15 11.11 14.60
N LEU A 83 -5.40 10.58 13.62
CA LEU A 83 -4.29 11.30 12.98
C LEU A 83 -4.70 12.65 12.37
N LYS A 84 -5.85 12.71 11.70
CA LYS A 84 -6.36 13.97 11.12
C LYS A 84 -6.71 15.02 12.17
N ILE A 85 -7.16 14.60 13.35
CA ILE A 85 -7.47 15.51 14.46
C ILE A 85 -6.17 15.99 15.10
N ALA A 86 -5.22 15.09 15.32
CA ALA A 86 -3.91 15.44 15.85
C ALA A 86 -3.18 16.43 14.94
N ASP A 87 -3.23 16.23 13.63
CA ASP A 87 -2.67 17.14 12.62
C ASP A 87 -3.36 18.51 12.65
N TYR A 88 -4.71 18.53 12.57
CA TYR A 88 -5.50 19.78 12.55
C TYR A 88 -5.26 20.68 13.78
N TYR A 89 -5.14 20.08 14.97
CA TYR A 89 -4.90 20.81 16.21
C TYR A 89 -3.41 20.89 16.62
N ASN A 90 -2.48 20.43 15.78
CA ASN A 90 -1.04 20.40 16.05
C ASN A 90 -0.64 19.68 17.35
N ILE A 91 -1.34 18.59 17.70
CA ILE A 91 -1.08 17.81 18.91
C ILE A 91 0.24 17.03 18.74
N GLN A 92 1.24 17.38 19.54
CA GLN A 92 2.57 16.78 19.49
C GLN A 92 2.57 15.35 20.05
N GLY A 93 3.49 14.52 19.55
CA GLY A 93 3.75 13.17 20.09
C GLY A 93 2.78 12.07 19.65
N VAL A 94 1.74 12.39 18.87
CA VAL A 94 0.76 11.39 18.37
C VAL A 94 1.33 10.56 17.23
N PHE A 95 1.99 11.21 16.27
CA PHE A 95 2.64 10.57 15.14
C PHE A 95 3.85 11.39 14.69
N GLY A 96 4.70 10.79 13.85
CA GLY A 96 5.76 11.51 13.15
C GLY A 96 5.60 11.36 11.65
N VAL A 97 5.61 12.47 10.92
CA VAL A 97 5.66 12.43 9.44
C VAL A 97 7.01 11.84 9.01
N GLY A 98 7.00 10.94 8.02
CA GLY A 98 8.20 10.24 7.57
C GLY A 98 8.68 9.14 8.53
N SER A 99 7.79 8.64 9.38
CA SER A 99 8.12 7.60 10.38
C SER A 99 8.19 6.17 9.82
N ILE A 100 7.83 6.00 8.55
CA ILE A 100 8.02 4.79 7.75
C ILE A 100 8.88 5.16 6.53
N PRO A 101 9.91 4.37 6.20
CA PRO A 101 10.76 4.65 5.05
C PRO A 101 10.05 4.29 3.74
N ASP A 102 10.49 4.94 2.66
CA ASP A 102 9.96 4.72 1.30
C ASP A 102 10.38 3.38 0.70
N SER A 103 11.36 2.71 1.31
CA SER A 103 11.87 1.41 0.86
C SER A 103 12.19 0.54 2.07
N PRO A 104 12.18 -0.80 1.92
CA PRO A 104 12.58 -1.70 2.99
C PRO A 104 14.00 -1.40 3.46
N THR A 105 14.19 -1.27 4.77
CA THR A 105 15.50 -1.07 5.41
C THR A 105 16.15 -2.39 5.84
N TRP A 106 15.43 -3.51 5.72
CA TRP A 106 15.86 -4.86 6.14
C TRP A 106 16.30 -4.98 7.60
N GLY A 107 15.94 -3.99 8.42
CA GLY A 107 16.17 -4.01 9.85
C GLY A 107 15.15 -4.84 10.60
N SER A 108 15.35 -4.98 11.91
CA SER A 108 14.37 -5.60 12.81
C SER A 108 13.07 -4.82 12.81
N GLY A 109 11.95 -5.56 12.85
CA GLY A 109 10.63 -4.96 12.91
C GLY A 109 10.42 -4.16 14.21
N TYR A 110 9.74 -3.02 14.12
CA TYR A 110 9.40 -2.20 15.29
C TYR A 110 7.95 -1.71 15.24
N LEU A 111 7.41 -1.36 16.42
CA LEU A 111 6.07 -0.79 16.56
C LEU A 111 6.12 0.73 16.40
N LYS A 112 5.23 1.28 15.58
CA LYS A 112 5.05 2.73 15.48
C LYS A 112 3.70 3.09 14.91
N THR A 113 3.20 4.27 15.26
CA THR A 113 2.16 4.95 14.49
C THR A 113 2.83 5.58 13.25
N SER A 114 2.97 4.77 12.19
CA SER A 114 3.63 5.20 10.97
C SER A 114 2.78 6.15 10.14
N VAL A 115 3.41 7.20 9.64
CA VAL A 115 2.85 8.16 8.68
C VAL A 115 3.91 8.44 7.62
N MET A 116 3.55 8.16 6.38
CA MET A 116 4.37 8.47 5.22
C MET A 116 3.99 9.86 4.71
N HIS A 117 4.98 10.70 4.42
CA HIS A 117 4.74 12.01 3.81
C HIS A 117 4.26 11.85 2.36
N ALA A 118 3.45 12.78 1.86
CA ALA A 118 3.12 12.89 0.44
C ALA A 118 2.99 14.37 0.05
N ASP A 119 3.68 14.77 -1.01
CA ASP A 119 3.58 16.13 -1.54
C ASP A 119 2.28 16.31 -2.32
N PHE A 120 1.67 17.49 -2.19
CA PHE A 120 0.47 17.83 -2.95
C PHE A 120 0.73 17.78 -4.46
N ARG A 121 -0.11 17.03 -5.19
CA ARG A 121 -0.01 16.82 -6.66
C ARG A 121 1.26 16.11 -7.12
N SER A 122 1.90 15.33 -6.25
CA SER A 122 2.98 14.42 -6.66
C SER A 122 2.46 13.26 -7.51
N TYR A 123 3.29 12.79 -8.45
CA TYR A 123 3.02 11.59 -9.23
C TYR A 123 3.87 10.46 -8.67
N ILE A 124 3.25 9.57 -7.89
CA ILE A 124 3.94 8.55 -7.11
C ILE A 124 3.75 7.19 -7.75
N GLU A 125 4.84 6.44 -7.87
CA GLU A 125 4.81 5.00 -8.16
C GLU A 125 4.89 4.23 -6.84
N ILE A 126 4.00 3.25 -6.65
CA ILE A 126 4.04 2.35 -5.50
C ILE A 126 4.29 0.93 -6.00
N VAL A 127 5.37 0.32 -5.51
CA VAL A 127 5.77 -1.05 -5.81
C VAL A 127 5.51 -1.90 -4.57
N PHE A 128 4.62 -2.88 -4.69
CA PHE A 128 4.35 -3.83 -3.62
C PHE A 128 5.29 -5.04 -3.75
N GLU A 129 6.00 -5.36 -2.68
CA GLU A 129 6.91 -6.50 -2.62
C GLU A 129 6.40 -7.48 -1.56
N ASN A 130 6.21 -8.74 -1.96
CA ASN A 130 5.76 -9.78 -1.05
C ASN A 130 6.80 -10.90 -1.02
N TRP A 131 7.44 -11.05 0.14
CA TRP A 131 8.44 -12.09 0.39
C TRP A 131 7.87 -13.26 1.20
N GLU A 132 6.59 -13.18 1.58
CA GLU A 132 5.87 -14.23 2.28
C GLU A 132 5.29 -15.25 1.28
N ASP A 133 4.95 -16.44 1.77
CA ASP A 133 4.35 -17.53 1.01
C ASP A 133 2.82 -17.38 0.81
N THR A 134 2.25 -16.29 1.32
CA THR A 134 0.81 -16.00 1.28
C THR A 134 0.51 -14.76 0.45
N VAL A 135 -0.59 -14.79 -0.30
CA VAL A 135 -1.08 -13.64 -1.06
C VAL A 135 -1.55 -12.55 -0.11
N GLN A 136 -1.16 -11.31 -0.38
CA GLN A 136 -1.62 -10.13 0.35
C GLN A 136 -2.34 -9.15 -0.56
N SER A 137 -3.51 -8.70 -0.13
CA SER A 137 -4.34 -7.75 -0.86
C SER A 137 -4.17 -6.35 -0.28
N TRP A 138 -4.04 -5.36 -1.16
CA TRP A 138 -3.83 -3.96 -0.80
C TRP A 138 -5.03 -3.09 -1.16
N HIS A 139 -5.35 -2.16 -0.27
CA HIS A 139 -6.37 -1.14 -0.48
C HIS A 139 -5.79 0.24 -0.19
N ILE A 140 -6.13 1.22 -1.01
CA ILE A 140 -5.70 2.61 -0.86
C ILE A 140 -6.96 3.46 -0.73
N ASP A 141 -7.12 4.10 0.42
CA ASP A 141 -8.27 4.97 0.69
C ASP A 141 -8.14 6.33 -0.02
N GLY A 142 -9.27 6.83 -0.53
CA GLY A 142 -9.38 8.20 -1.03
C GLY A 142 -8.72 8.49 -2.38
N HIS A 143 -8.15 7.48 -3.05
CA HIS A 143 -7.53 7.62 -4.37
C HIS A 143 -7.87 6.42 -5.26
N SER A 144 -7.95 6.65 -6.57
CA SER A 144 -7.88 5.59 -7.57
C SER A 144 -6.45 5.51 -8.13
N PHE A 145 -6.03 4.32 -8.52
CA PHE A 145 -4.69 4.07 -9.03
C PHE A 145 -4.73 3.17 -10.26
N PHE A 146 -3.66 3.21 -11.05
CA PHE A 146 -3.47 2.35 -12.21
C PHE A 146 -2.45 1.26 -11.87
N VAL A 147 -2.80 0.00 -12.15
CA VAL A 147 -1.92 -1.16 -11.93
C VAL A 147 -0.97 -1.29 -13.12
N MET A 148 0.33 -1.05 -12.93
CA MET A 148 1.28 -0.98 -14.05
C MET A 148 2.06 -2.28 -14.34
N GLY A 149 2.06 -3.26 -13.43
CA GLY A 149 2.71 -4.56 -13.62
C GLY A 149 3.10 -5.24 -12.31
#